data_AF-A0A955YQV8-F1
#
_entry.id   AF-A0A955YQV8-F1
#
_cell.length_a   1.000
_cell.length_b   1.000
_cell.length_c   1.000
_cell.angle_alpha   90.00
_cell.angle_beta   90.00
_cell.angle_gamma   90.00
#
_symmetry.space_group_name_H-M   'P 1'
#
loop_
_entity.id
_entity.type
_entity.pdbx_description
1 polymer ?
#
loop_
_entity_poly.entity_id
_entity_poly.type
_entity_poly.pdbx_seq_one_letter_code
_entity_poly.pdbx_strand_id
1 'polypeptide(L)'
;DDCDGAVDENVVNACGGCAPLDGVPGEGCNGCTATMWACDGVDAVICVGDDPSAKDYWPDVDMDGYGDEDASSSKYCVDPGPGWSQSRDDCNDTVPTANPAGNEVCNGIDDDCNDEIDEGPPSSLCTDVCCDVEKVCDGDACVDKCAGGELCGADLELCCQGNEVCYANACIVPGDACEFTEECALDELCASSLGQCVPKDILPECEYIPEFGDFAPVQG
;
A
#
# COMPACT_ATOMS: atom_id res chain seq x y z
N ASP A 1 14.47 -36.46 38.59
CA ASP A 1 14.78 -36.48 37.16
C ASP A 1 15.45 -35.14 36.88
N ASP A 2 16.75 -35.19 36.72
CA ASP A 2 17.71 -34.08 36.67
C ASP A 2 18.12 -33.74 35.24
N CYS A 3 17.27 -34.14 34.27
CA CYS A 3 17.18 -33.52 32.96
C CYS A 3 18.36 -33.79 32.00
N ASP A 4 19.28 -34.68 32.36
CA ASP A 4 20.37 -35.16 31.51
C ASP A 4 20.15 -36.59 30.94
N GLY A 5 19.12 -37.29 31.43
CA GLY A 5 18.80 -38.68 31.06
C GLY A 5 19.57 -39.76 31.83
N ALA A 6 20.23 -39.41 32.94
CA ALA A 6 21.01 -40.32 33.79
C ALA A 6 20.33 -40.55 35.17
N VAL A 7 21.09 -40.53 36.28
CA VAL A 7 20.66 -41.05 37.60
C VAL A 7 20.60 -39.97 38.67
N ASP A 8 19.61 -39.08 38.55
CA ASP A 8 18.96 -38.26 39.59
C ASP A 8 19.87 -37.56 40.63
N GLU A 9 20.54 -36.48 40.21
CA GLU A 9 21.24 -35.51 41.05
C GLU A 9 20.33 -34.44 41.71
N ASN A 10 18.99 -34.52 41.55
CA ASN A 10 17.99 -33.61 42.15
C ASN A 10 18.05 -32.11 41.72
N VAL A 11 18.65 -31.79 40.57
CA VAL A 11 18.73 -30.39 40.08
C VAL A 11 17.57 -30.08 39.13
N VAL A 12 16.41 -29.74 39.70
CA VAL A 12 15.25 -29.20 38.97
C VAL A 12 15.11 -27.69 39.17
N ASN A 13 14.45 -27.01 38.23
CA ASN A 13 14.07 -25.61 38.37
C ASN A 13 13.03 -25.42 39.51
N ALA A 14 12.70 -24.18 39.85
CA ALA A 14 11.80 -23.87 40.97
C ALA A 14 10.36 -24.40 40.81
N CYS A 15 9.96 -24.82 39.60
CA CYS A 15 8.69 -25.44 39.27
C CYS A 15 8.76 -26.96 39.03
N GLY A 16 9.92 -27.58 39.26
CA GLY A 16 10.13 -29.02 39.05
C GLY A 16 10.62 -29.39 37.64
N GLY A 17 10.85 -28.40 36.79
CA GLY A 17 11.22 -28.55 35.39
C GLY A 17 12.71 -28.55 35.07
N CYS A 18 13.00 -28.77 33.79
CA CYS A 18 14.36 -28.89 33.24
C CYS A 18 14.90 -27.62 32.59
N ALA A 19 14.02 -26.78 32.04
CA ALA A 19 14.39 -25.54 31.39
C ALA A 19 14.70 -24.43 32.42
N PRO A 20 15.53 -23.43 32.07
CA PRO A 20 15.50 -22.14 32.75
C PRO A 20 14.07 -21.58 32.76
N LEU A 21 13.70 -20.89 33.84
CA LEU A 21 12.40 -20.23 33.95
C LEU A 21 12.54 -18.76 33.51
N ASP A 22 11.55 -18.25 32.79
CA ASP A 22 11.47 -16.84 32.37
C ASP A 22 11.29 -15.86 33.55
N GLY A 23 10.95 -16.39 34.72
CA GLY A 23 10.73 -15.64 35.95
C GLY A 23 10.91 -16.47 37.20
N VAL A 24 10.98 -15.80 38.35
CA VAL A 24 11.11 -16.44 39.67
C VAL A 24 9.72 -16.57 40.31
N PRO A 25 9.25 -17.79 40.65
CA PRO A 25 7.96 -17.97 41.30
C PRO A 25 7.78 -17.12 42.57
N GLY A 26 6.68 -16.36 42.64
CA GLY A 26 6.36 -15.45 43.73
C GLY A 26 6.84 -14.01 43.56
N GLU A 27 7.71 -13.72 42.59
CA GLU A 27 8.07 -12.35 42.21
C GLU A 27 7.05 -11.76 41.22
N GLY A 28 6.98 -10.43 41.16
CA GLY A 28 6.13 -9.72 40.20
C GLY A 28 6.54 -10.00 38.74
N CYS A 29 5.57 -10.20 37.86
CA CYS A 29 5.78 -10.45 36.44
C CYS A 29 5.40 -9.24 35.58
N ASN A 30 6.05 -9.10 34.42
CA ASN A 30 5.71 -8.13 33.36
C ASN A 30 5.63 -6.66 33.84
N GLY A 31 6.40 -6.31 34.87
CA GLY A 31 6.46 -4.96 35.47
C GLY A 31 5.21 -4.56 36.28
N CYS A 32 4.25 -5.47 36.45
CA CYS A 32 2.99 -5.21 37.15
C CYS A 32 3.10 -5.41 38.67
N THR A 33 2.13 -4.85 39.41
CA THR A 33 2.11 -4.89 40.88
C THR A 33 1.06 -5.85 41.45
N ALA A 34 0.06 -6.22 40.65
CA ALA A 34 -0.99 -7.17 41.02
C ALA A 34 -0.87 -8.55 40.33
N THR A 35 0.20 -8.80 39.58
CA THR A 35 0.52 -10.12 39.00
C THR A 35 1.79 -10.71 39.64
N MET A 36 1.93 -12.03 39.56
CA MET A 36 3.13 -12.75 40.01
C MET A 36 3.44 -13.94 39.08
N TRP A 37 4.71 -14.32 38.99
CA TRP A 37 5.06 -15.61 38.40
C TRP A 37 4.57 -16.75 39.31
N ALA A 38 3.84 -17.71 38.75
CA ALA A 38 3.46 -18.95 39.42
C ALA A 38 3.81 -20.13 38.52
N CYS A 39 4.07 -21.30 39.12
CA CYS A 39 4.30 -22.51 38.34
C CYS A 39 3.00 -22.95 37.65
N ASP A 40 3.10 -23.38 36.39
CA ASP A 40 1.98 -23.90 35.60
C ASP A 40 1.43 -25.24 36.15
N GLY A 41 2.25 -25.93 36.95
CA GLY A 41 1.95 -27.23 37.55
C GLY A 41 2.65 -28.40 36.85
N VAL A 42 3.50 -28.13 35.85
CA VAL A 42 4.28 -29.11 35.10
C VAL A 42 5.78 -28.84 35.28
N ASP A 43 6.31 -27.82 34.60
CA ASP A 43 7.75 -27.54 34.53
C ASP A 43 8.10 -26.06 34.26
N ALA A 44 7.11 -25.19 34.03
CA ALA A 44 7.28 -23.80 33.61
C ALA A 44 6.65 -22.78 34.57
N VAL A 45 6.91 -21.49 34.33
CA VAL A 45 6.20 -20.38 35.00
C VAL A 45 5.22 -19.71 34.04
N ILE A 46 4.10 -19.27 34.60
CA ILE A 46 3.09 -18.42 33.96
C ILE A 46 2.88 -17.17 34.80
N CYS A 47 2.66 -16.03 34.15
CA CYS A 47 2.31 -14.78 34.82
C CYS A 47 0.82 -14.83 35.21
N VAL A 48 0.51 -14.86 36.50
CA VAL A 48 -0.87 -14.97 37.01
C VAL A 48 -1.30 -13.74 37.80
N GLY A 49 -2.61 -13.47 37.79
CA GLY A 49 -3.20 -12.26 38.36
C GLY A 49 -3.82 -11.41 37.26
N ASP A 50 -4.41 -10.28 37.66
CA ASP A 50 -4.95 -9.28 36.73
C ASP A 50 -4.68 -7.90 37.32
N ASP A 51 -3.85 -7.11 36.63
CA ASP A 51 -3.51 -5.74 37.03
C ASP A 51 -4.27 -4.77 36.11
N PRO A 52 -5.12 -3.88 36.65
CA PRO A 52 -5.93 -2.97 35.85
C PRO A 52 -5.10 -1.87 35.15
N SER A 53 -3.79 -1.79 35.42
CA SER A 53 -2.85 -0.93 34.71
C SER A 53 -2.10 -1.63 33.58
N ALA A 54 -2.24 -2.95 33.44
CA ALA A 54 -1.62 -3.70 32.36
C ALA A 54 -2.23 -3.34 31.00
N LYS A 55 -1.36 -3.28 29.99
CA LYS A 55 -1.72 -3.19 28.58
C LYS A 55 -1.36 -4.48 27.88
N ASP A 56 -2.10 -4.79 26.83
CA ASP A 56 -1.74 -5.82 25.88
C ASP A 56 -0.58 -5.35 24.98
N TYR A 57 0.35 -6.26 24.72
CA TYR A 57 1.41 -6.14 23.73
C TYR A 57 1.47 -7.42 22.90
N TRP A 58 1.79 -7.29 21.62
CA TRP A 58 1.98 -8.38 20.66
C TRP A 58 3.44 -8.45 20.24
N PRO A 59 3.95 -9.63 19.85
CA PRO A 59 5.26 -9.74 19.20
C PRO A 59 5.34 -8.81 18.00
N ASP A 60 6.53 -8.27 17.76
CA ASP A 60 6.90 -7.42 16.62
C ASP A 60 8.26 -7.95 16.15
N VAL A 61 8.25 -9.02 15.36
CA VAL A 61 9.44 -9.80 15.00
C VAL A 61 10.30 -9.08 13.97
N ASP A 62 9.70 -8.29 13.09
CA ASP A 62 10.39 -7.60 12.01
C ASP A 62 10.77 -6.12 12.31
N MET A 63 10.18 -5.56 13.38
CA MET A 63 10.49 -4.25 13.98
C MET A 63 9.96 -3.03 13.21
N ASP A 64 8.85 -3.16 12.49
CA ASP A 64 8.16 -2.03 11.86
C ASP A 64 7.29 -1.19 12.83
N GLY A 65 6.94 -1.77 13.99
CA GLY A 65 6.17 -1.13 15.06
C GLY A 65 4.68 -1.49 15.10
N TYR A 66 4.22 -2.36 14.22
CA TYR A 66 2.97 -3.11 14.37
C TYR A 66 3.29 -4.45 15.07
N GLY A 67 2.32 -5.36 15.19
CA GLY A 67 2.57 -6.61 15.90
C GLY A 67 1.62 -7.73 15.52
N ASP A 68 2.17 -8.93 15.45
CA ASP A 68 1.58 -10.17 14.93
C ASP A 68 0.11 -10.30 15.29
N GLU A 69 -0.75 -10.24 14.27
CA GLU A 69 -2.16 -10.36 14.50
C GLU A 69 -2.60 -11.79 14.88
N ASP A 70 -1.94 -12.82 14.35
CA ASP A 70 -2.22 -14.21 14.68
C ASP A 70 -1.71 -14.57 16.09
N ALA A 71 -0.81 -13.76 16.67
CA ALA A 71 -0.34 -13.93 18.04
C ALA A 71 -1.39 -13.59 19.12
N SER A 72 -1.25 -14.31 20.24
CA SER A 72 -1.92 -13.95 21.50
C SER A 72 -1.15 -12.84 22.22
N SER A 73 -1.89 -11.85 22.74
CA SER A 73 -1.28 -10.76 23.51
C SER A 73 -0.62 -11.26 24.80
N SER A 74 0.42 -10.54 25.21
CA SER A 74 1.00 -10.62 26.56
C SER A 74 0.75 -9.32 27.30
N LYS A 75 0.28 -9.42 28.56
CA LYS A 75 -0.02 -8.26 29.40
C LYS A 75 1.23 -7.71 30.09
N TYR A 76 1.51 -6.42 29.94
CA TYR A 76 2.61 -5.71 30.63
C TYR A 76 2.16 -4.38 31.24
N CYS A 77 2.71 -4.02 32.40
CA CYS A 77 2.50 -2.71 33.03
C CYS A 77 3.67 -1.73 32.80
N VAL A 78 4.78 -2.23 32.28
CA VAL A 78 5.93 -1.45 31.80
C VAL A 78 6.25 -1.96 30.40
N ASP A 79 6.62 -1.05 29.51
CA ASP A 79 7.02 -1.35 28.15
C ASP A 79 8.12 -2.44 28.11
N PRO A 80 7.87 -3.62 27.48
CA PRO A 80 8.86 -4.68 27.35
C PRO A 80 10.03 -4.30 26.44
N GLY A 81 9.89 -3.26 25.61
CA GLY A 81 10.92 -2.79 24.69
C GLY A 81 10.86 -3.45 23.30
N PRO A 82 11.95 -3.34 22.51
CA PRO A 82 11.98 -3.81 21.11
C PRO A 82 11.61 -5.28 20.96
N GLY A 83 10.91 -5.62 19.87
CA GLY A 83 10.32 -6.94 19.67
C GLY A 83 8.86 -7.05 20.13
N TRP A 84 8.23 -5.93 20.49
CA TRP A 84 6.82 -5.87 20.91
C TRP A 84 6.13 -4.55 20.50
N SER A 85 4.88 -4.63 20.03
CA SER A 85 4.01 -3.48 19.80
C SER A 85 2.75 -3.48 20.68
N GLN A 86 2.09 -2.31 20.80
CA GLN A 86 0.73 -2.17 21.37
C GLN A 86 -0.36 -2.26 20.28
N SER A 87 0.02 -2.40 19.01
CA SER A 87 -0.87 -2.69 17.88
C SER A 87 -0.96 -4.22 17.67
N ARG A 88 -2.09 -4.66 17.11
CA ARG A 88 -2.37 -6.05 16.71
C ARG A 88 -2.98 -6.02 15.30
N ASP A 89 -2.29 -5.33 14.42
CA ASP A 89 -2.78 -4.95 13.11
C ASP A 89 -1.77 -5.33 12.02
N ASP A 90 -0.74 -6.13 12.35
CA ASP A 90 0.25 -6.68 11.41
C ASP A 90 -0.21 -8.05 10.89
N CYS A 91 -0.52 -8.11 9.60
CA CYS A 91 -0.95 -9.31 8.90
C CYS A 91 0.21 -10.24 8.49
N ASN A 92 1.46 -9.78 8.59
CA ASN A 92 2.65 -10.55 8.24
C ASN A 92 3.91 -10.03 8.96
N ASP A 93 4.02 -10.36 10.26
CA ASP A 93 5.11 -10.09 11.24
C ASP A 93 6.51 -10.59 10.83
N THR A 94 6.72 -10.91 9.55
CA THR A 94 8.01 -11.25 8.95
C THR A 94 8.40 -10.34 7.78
N VAL A 95 7.58 -9.34 7.44
CA VAL A 95 7.72 -8.43 6.29
C VAL A 95 7.43 -6.98 6.73
N PRO A 96 8.46 -6.15 7.01
CA PRO A 96 8.32 -4.76 7.52
C PRO A 96 7.63 -3.74 6.62
N THR A 97 7.06 -4.19 5.50
CA THR A 97 6.26 -3.37 4.58
C THR A 97 4.78 -3.76 4.56
N ALA A 98 4.44 -4.92 5.12
CA ALA A 98 3.11 -5.50 5.23
C ALA A 98 2.48 -5.11 6.57
N ASN A 99 1.96 -3.88 6.64
CA ASN A 99 1.38 -3.31 7.86
C ASN A 99 0.41 -2.15 7.52
N PRO A 100 -0.43 -1.66 8.47
CA PRO A 100 -1.40 -0.57 8.25
C PRO A 100 -0.86 0.81 7.82
N ALA A 101 0.46 0.96 7.67
CA ALA A 101 1.10 2.14 7.07
C ALA A 101 2.00 1.78 5.87
N GLY A 102 1.92 0.54 5.40
CA GLY A 102 2.48 0.07 4.16
C GLY A 102 1.93 0.85 2.97
N ASN A 103 2.58 0.66 1.83
CA ASN A 103 2.10 1.21 0.58
C ASN A 103 1.98 0.04 -0.36
N GLU A 104 0.73 -0.28 -0.69
CA GLU A 104 0.40 -1.27 -1.69
C GLU A 104 1.29 -1.21 -2.92
N VAL A 105 1.99 -2.32 -3.14
CA VAL A 105 2.78 -2.56 -4.33
C VAL A 105 2.43 -3.94 -4.85
N CYS A 106 2.07 -3.98 -6.13
CA CYS A 106 1.57 -5.17 -6.76
C CYS A 106 2.69 -6.25 -6.82
N ASN A 107 2.69 -7.19 -5.87
CA ASN A 107 3.73 -8.17 -5.55
C ASN A 107 3.20 -9.54 -5.05
N GLY A 108 1.89 -9.70 -4.83
CA GLY A 108 1.24 -10.89 -4.28
C GLY A 108 1.16 -10.96 -2.74
N ILE A 109 1.35 -9.84 -2.05
CA ILE A 109 1.29 -9.65 -0.59
C ILE A 109 0.28 -8.51 -0.32
N ASP A 110 -0.41 -8.59 0.82
CA ASP A 110 -1.17 -7.47 1.40
C ASP A 110 -0.13 -6.56 2.09
N ASP A 111 0.27 -5.46 1.44
CA ASP A 111 1.30 -4.56 1.97
C ASP A 111 0.67 -3.54 2.94
N ASP A 112 -0.58 -3.09 2.75
CA ASP A 112 -1.23 -2.16 3.70
C ASP A 112 -2.10 -2.82 4.79
N CYS A 113 -2.09 -4.16 4.87
CA CYS A 113 -2.81 -5.02 5.82
C CYS A 113 -4.30 -4.71 5.92
N ASN A 114 -4.98 -4.70 4.76
CA ASN A 114 -6.41 -4.42 4.67
C ASN A 114 -7.29 -5.61 4.23
N ASP A 115 -6.73 -6.82 4.17
CA ASP A 115 -7.29 -8.07 3.62
C ASP A 115 -7.42 -8.11 2.07
N GLU A 116 -6.99 -7.06 1.35
CA GLU A 116 -6.82 -7.07 -0.11
C GLU A 116 -5.33 -7.28 -0.48
N ILE A 117 -5.04 -7.59 -1.75
CA ILE A 117 -3.68 -7.84 -2.24
C ILE A 117 -3.55 -7.10 -3.55
N ASP A 118 -2.49 -6.31 -3.69
CA ASP A 118 -2.11 -5.60 -4.91
C ASP A 118 -3.13 -4.51 -5.36
N GLU A 119 -3.91 -3.92 -4.46
CA GLU A 119 -5.03 -2.99 -4.77
C GLU A 119 -4.69 -1.50 -4.75
N GLY A 120 -3.53 -1.11 -4.21
CA GLY A 120 -2.90 0.17 -4.55
C GLY A 120 -2.65 0.24 -6.05
N PRO A 121 -2.45 1.44 -6.62
CA PRO A 121 -2.53 1.67 -8.07
C PRO A 121 -1.66 0.64 -8.81
N PRO A 122 -2.28 -0.40 -9.41
CA PRO A 122 -1.56 -1.32 -10.27
C PRO A 122 -1.47 -0.55 -11.60
N SER A 123 -1.59 -1.24 -12.73
CA SER A 123 -2.87 -1.14 -13.44
C SER A 123 -3.35 -2.38 -14.18
N SER A 124 -2.76 -3.55 -13.98
CA SER A 124 -3.52 -4.82 -13.98
C SER A 124 -2.68 -6.03 -13.56
N LEU A 125 -3.10 -6.82 -12.58
CA LEU A 125 -2.49 -8.13 -12.33
C LEU A 125 -2.83 -9.11 -13.49
N CYS A 126 -1.88 -9.29 -14.41
CA CYS A 126 -1.83 -10.25 -15.49
C CYS A 126 -1.40 -11.65 -14.95
N THR A 127 -2.35 -12.39 -14.39
CA THR A 127 -2.20 -13.72 -13.74
C THR A 127 -1.45 -13.66 -12.40
N ASP A 128 -0.10 -13.64 -12.42
CA ASP A 128 0.75 -13.47 -11.23
C ASP A 128 1.66 -12.21 -11.39
N VAL A 129 1.32 -11.30 -12.32
CA VAL A 129 2.23 -10.28 -12.86
C VAL A 129 1.59 -8.91 -12.90
N CYS A 130 2.19 -7.88 -12.34
CA CYS A 130 1.59 -6.55 -12.31
C CYS A 130 1.89 -5.69 -13.56
N CYS A 131 0.91 -5.56 -14.46
CA CYS A 131 0.81 -4.56 -15.53
C CYS A 131 0.62 -3.12 -14.96
N ASP A 132 0.84 -2.05 -15.76
CA ASP A 132 0.73 -0.60 -15.43
C ASP A 132 -0.36 0.14 -16.28
N VAL A 133 -0.59 1.45 -16.08
CA VAL A 133 -1.77 2.23 -16.57
C VAL A 133 -1.88 2.33 -18.08
N GLU A 134 -0.74 2.16 -18.70
CA GLU A 134 -0.51 2.26 -20.14
C GLU A 134 -0.40 0.84 -20.76
N LYS A 135 -0.64 -0.20 -19.96
CA LYS A 135 -0.55 -1.63 -20.29
C LYS A 135 -1.90 -2.33 -20.08
N VAL A 136 -2.03 -3.51 -20.68
CA VAL A 136 -3.21 -4.37 -20.69
C VAL A 136 -2.75 -5.83 -20.76
N CYS A 137 -3.53 -6.78 -20.26
CA CYS A 137 -3.14 -8.19 -20.29
C CYS A 137 -3.27 -8.83 -21.70
N ASP A 138 -2.26 -9.59 -22.13
CA ASP A 138 -2.35 -10.58 -23.22
C ASP A 138 -1.88 -11.95 -22.70
N GLY A 139 -2.85 -12.72 -22.17
CA GLY A 139 -2.56 -13.90 -21.36
C GLY A 139 -1.93 -13.52 -20.01
N ASP A 140 -0.94 -14.28 -19.57
CA ASP A 140 -0.21 -14.08 -18.31
C ASP A 140 0.85 -12.94 -18.40
N ALA A 141 0.65 -11.97 -19.29
CA ALA A 141 1.66 -10.96 -19.62
C ALA A 141 1.06 -9.56 -19.78
N CYS A 142 1.78 -8.54 -19.29
CA CYS A 142 1.53 -7.15 -19.67
C CYS A 142 1.96 -6.90 -21.11
N VAL A 143 1.08 -6.33 -21.92
CA VAL A 143 1.41 -5.72 -23.20
C VAL A 143 0.95 -4.26 -23.22
N ASP A 144 1.56 -3.43 -24.05
CA ASP A 144 1.18 -2.02 -24.12
C ASP A 144 -0.26 -1.86 -24.64
N LYS A 145 -1.06 -1.00 -24.01
CA LYS A 145 -2.43 -0.65 -24.45
C LYS A 145 -2.44 -0.16 -25.91
N CYS A 146 -1.33 0.45 -26.33
CA CYS A 146 -1.05 0.82 -27.72
C CYS A 146 0.29 0.24 -28.21
N ALA A 147 0.25 -0.96 -28.80
CA ALA A 147 1.42 -1.58 -29.42
C ALA A 147 2.01 -0.67 -30.53
N GLY A 148 3.09 0.04 -30.21
CA GLY A 148 3.78 0.96 -31.12
C GLY A 148 3.12 2.32 -31.36
N GLY A 149 2.23 2.78 -30.46
CA GLY A 149 1.47 4.03 -30.63
C GLY A 149 1.40 4.91 -29.37
N GLU A 150 1.02 6.18 -29.54
CA GLU A 150 0.79 7.13 -28.43
C GLU A 150 -0.64 7.00 -27.90
N LEU A 151 -0.81 7.05 -26.57
CA LEU A 151 -2.12 7.11 -25.92
C LEU A 151 -2.71 8.53 -26.03
N CYS A 152 -3.93 8.61 -26.56
CA CYS A 152 -4.62 9.86 -26.84
C CYS A 152 -6.10 9.79 -26.45
N GLY A 153 -6.84 10.85 -26.76
CA GLY A 153 -8.17 11.09 -26.21
C GLY A 153 -8.09 11.72 -24.83
N ALA A 154 -9.23 12.18 -24.32
CA ALA A 154 -9.32 12.71 -22.95
C ALA A 154 -9.00 11.64 -21.89
N ASP A 155 -9.18 10.37 -22.24
CA ASP A 155 -9.18 9.22 -21.34
C ASP A 155 -8.00 8.25 -21.55
N LEU A 156 -7.02 8.61 -22.39
CA LEU A 156 -5.86 7.75 -22.73
C LEU A 156 -6.28 6.35 -23.19
N GLU A 157 -7.14 6.30 -24.21
CA GLU A 157 -7.71 5.08 -24.79
C GLU A 157 -7.48 4.98 -26.30
N LEU A 158 -7.30 6.12 -26.97
CA LEU A 158 -7.15 6.20 -28.41
C LEU A 158 -5.68 5.98 -28.78
N CYS A 159 -5.37 4.87 -29.43
CA CYS A 159 -4.02 4.59 -29.91
C CYS A 159 -3.73 5.30 -31.23
N CYS A 160 -2.94 6.38 -31.18
CA CYS A 160 -2.39 7.01 -32.38
C CYS A 160 -1.32 6.09 -32.97
N GLN A 161 -1.39 5.83 -34.28
CA GLN A 161 -0.56 4.81 -34.94
C GLN A 161 0.20 5.38 -36.14
N GLY A 162 1.37 4.81 -36.42
CA GLY A 162 2.19 5.18 -37.59
C GLY A 162 2.84 6.56 -37.46
N ASN A 163 2.27 7.58 -38.10
CA ASN A 163 2.76 8.97 -38.09
C ASN A 163 1.74 9.96 -37.50
N GLU A 164 0.77 9.44 -36.76
CA GLU A 164 -0.16 10.24 -35.96
C GLU A 164 0.50 10.71 -34.65
N VAL A 165 0.10 11.89 -34.17
CA VAL A 165 0.45 12.43 -32.86
C VAL A 165 -0.82 12.77 -32.10
N CYS A 166 -0.78 12.73 -30.76
CA CYS A 166 -1.89 13.21 -29.96
C CYS A 166 -1.93 14.74 -29.92
N TYR A 167 -3.01 15.34 -30.44
CA TYR A 167 -3.23 16.78 -30.34
C TYR A 167 -4.71 17.10 -30.14
N ALA A 168 -5.01 17.96 -29.16
CA ALA A 168 -6.39 18.32 -28.78
C ALA A 168 -7.32 17.10 -28.57
N ASN A 169 -6.81 16.02 -27.94
CA ASN A 169 -7.50 14.75 -27.71
C ASN A 169 -7.88 13.97 -28.99
N ALA A 170 -7.28 14.29 -30.14
CA ALA A 170 -7.43 13.55 -31.40
C ALA A 170 -6.07 13.06 -31.92
N CYS A 171 -6.06 11.87 -32.51
CA CYS A 171 -4.92 11.42 -33.31
C CYS A 171 -4.97 12.13 -34.67
N ILE A 172 -3.92 12.87 -34.99
CA ILE A 172 -3.78 13.57 -36.26
C ILE A 172 -2.42 13.27 -36.89
N VAL A 173 -2.38 13.24 -38.21
CA VAL A 173 -1.12 13.30 -38.96
C VAL A 173 -0.76 14.79 -39.12
N PRO A 174 0.38 15.26 -38.57
CA PRO A 174 0.83 16.63 -38.78
C PRO A 174 1.18 16.89 -40.25
N GLY A 175 0.83 18.08 -40.74
CA GLY A 175 1.16 18.55 -42.08
C GLY A 175 2.58 19.13 -42.17
N ASP A 176 2.76 20.02 -43.15
CA ASP A 176 4.03 20.70 -43.39
C ASP A 176 4.46 21.56 -42.17
N ALA A 177 5.76 21.82 -42.08
CA ALA A 177 6.32 22.69 -41.04
C ALA A 177 5.93 24.15 -41.26
N CYS A 178 5.63 24.87 -40.18
CA CYS A 178 5.15 26.25 -40.21
C CYS A 178 5.70 27.06 -39.02
N GLU A 179 5.95 28.34 -39.25
CA GLU A 179 6.09 29.36 -38.20
C GLU A 179 4.78 30.17 -38.03
N PHE A 180 3.96 30.27 -39.09
CA PHE A 180 2.73 31.04 -39.11
C PHE A 180 1.57 30.31 -39.79
N THR A 181 0.34 30.54 -39.32
CA THR A 181 -0.91 29.95 -39.86
C THR A 181 -1.10 30.18 -41.36
N GLU A 182 -0.58 31.29 -41.91
CA GLU A 182 -0.68 31.63 -43.33
C GLU A 182 0.16 30.71 -44.25
N GLU A 183 1.02 29.86 -43.67
CA GLU A 183 1.83 28.87 -44.38
C GLU A 183 1.10 27.52 -44.56
N CYS A 184 -0.04 27.33 -43.90
CA CYS A 184 -0.86 26.11 -43.90
C CYS A 184 -2.04 26.15 -44.91
N ALA A 185 -2.74 25.03 -45.10
CA ALA A 185 -3.95 24.99 -45.92
C ALA A 185 -5.13 25.79 -45.33
N LEU A 186 -6.16 26.07 -46.13
CA LEU A 186 -7.35 26.87 -45.73
C LEU A 186 -8.22 26.20 -44.63
N ASP A 187 -8.00 24.91 -44.41
CA ASP A 187 -8.61 24.03 -43.41
C ASP A 187 -7.65 23.63 -42.28
N GLU A 188 -6.46 24.22 -42.25
CA GLU A 188 -5.43 23.97 -41.25
C GLU A 188 -5.06 25.24 -40.47
N LEU A 189 -4.38 25.05 -39.34
CA LEU A 189 -3.78 26.09 -38.53
C LEU A 189 -2.37 25.68 -38.12
N CYS A 190 -1.47 26.66 -37.93
CA CYS A 190 -0.13 26.35 -37.43
C CYS A 190 -0.16 26.11 -35.91
N ALA A 191 0.01 24.87 -35.48
CA ALA A 191 0.11 24.53 -34.06
C ALA A 191 1.49 24.95 -33.54
N SER A 192 1.58 26.11 -32.87
CA SER A 192 2.87 26.64 -32.36
C SER A 192 3.58 25.71 -31.36
N SER A 193 2.88 24.75 -30.76
CA SER A 193 3.44 23.70 -29.91
C SER A 193 4.11 22.55 -30.68
N LEU A 194 3.75 22.34 -31.95
CA LEU A 194 4.30 21.32 -32.84
C LEU A 194 5.21 21.90 -33.93
N GLY A 195 5.04 23.18 -34.29
CA GLY A 195 5.72 23.79 -35.44
C GLY A 195 5.24 23.23 -36.78
N GLN A 196 4.02 22.69 -36.81
CA GLN A 196 3.42 22.01 -37.97
C GLN A 196 1.96 22.40 -38.14
N CYS A 197 1.50 22.32 -39.38
CA CYS A 197 0.09 22.50 -39.73
C CYS A 197 -0.76 21.36 -39.16
N VAL A 198 -1.87 21.71 -38.52
CA VAL A 198 -2.86 20.75 -37.99
C VAL A 198 -4.25 21.11 -38.53
N PRO A 199 -5.17 20.15 -38.70
CA PRO A 199 -6.55 20.46 -39.05
C PRO A 199 -7.17 21.45 -38.06
N LYS A 200 -8.01 22.37 -38.53
CA LYS A 200 -8.72 23.30 -37.64
C LYS A 200 -9.93 22.65 -36.95
N ASP A 201 -10.55 21.67 -37.61
CA ASP A 201 -11.83 21.06 -37.22
C ASP A 201 -11.73 20.15 -35.96
N ILE A 202 -10.51 19.86 -35.49
CA ILE A 202 -10.23 19.14 -34.23
C ILE A 202 -10.15 20.07 -33.01
N LEU A 203 -9.99 21.38 -33.21
CA LEU A 203 -9.92 22.32 -32.10
C LEU A 203 -11.32 22.59 -31.57
N PRO A 204 -11.52 22.64 -30.23
CA PRO A 204 -12.81 23.03 -29.69
C PRO A 204 -13.13 24.46 -30.11
N GLU A 205 -14.32 24.67 -30.70
CA GLU A 205 -14.81 26.01 -30.98
C GLU A 205 -14.98 26.77 -29.65
N CYS A 206 -14.17 27.81 -29.44
CA CYS A 206 -14.29 28.70 -28.29
C CYS A 206 -15.52 29.62 -28.43
N GLU A 207 -16.73 29.06 -28.37
CA GLU A 207 -17.97 29.82 -28.39
C GLU A 207 -18.14 30.58 -27.06
N TYR A 208 -17.91 31.89 -27.10
CA TYR A 208 -18.20 32.78 -25.97
C TYR A 208 -19.71 33.03 -25.87
N ILE A 209 -20.36 32.40 -24.89
CA ILE A 209 -21.75 32.64 -24.53
C ILE A 209 -21.80 33.73 -23.44
N PRO A 210 -22.16 34.99 -23.76
CA PRO A 210 -22.31 36.03 -22.74
C PRO A 210 -23.52 35.79 -21.83
N GLU A 211 -23.33 35.89 -20.52
CA GLU A 211 -24.44 35.93 -19.56
C GLU A 211 -25.21 37.26 -19.68
N PHE A 212 -26.51 37.18 -19.97
CA PHE A 212 -27.40 38.34 -20.01
C PHE A 212 -28.07 38.53 -18.64
N GLY A 213 -27.68 39.59 -17.92
CA GLY A 213 -28.34 39.98 -16.66
C GLY A 213 -29.69 40.67 -16.88
N ASP A 214 -30.62 40.50 -15.93
CA ASP A 214 -31.98 41.05 -16.01
C ASP A 214 -32.01 42.59 -16.14
N PHE A 215 -32.67 43.06 -17.20
CA PHE A 215 -32.76 44.48 -17.52
C PHE A 215 -33.90 45.18 -16.76
N ALA A 216 -33.55 46.04 -15.80
CA ALA A 216 -34.49 46.86 -15.03
C ALA A 216 -34.44 48.34 -15.45
N PRO A 217 -35.29 48.80 -16.40
CA PRO A 217 -35.30 50.20 -16.84
C PRO A 217 -35.93 51.13 -15.80
N VAL A 218 -35.25 52.23 -15.49
CA VAL A 218 -35.79 53.34 -14.69
C VAL A 218 -36.27 54.43 -15.65
N GLN A 219 -37.56 54.81 -15.57
CA GLN A 219 -38.08 55.97 -16.31
C GLN A 219 -37.67 57.28 -15.63
N GLY A 220 -37.28 58.27 -16.44
CA GLY A 220 -37.12 59.68 -16.08
C GLY A 220 -37.92 60.56 -17.01
#